data_AF-A0A820BWF0-F1
#
_entry.id   AF-A0A820BWF0-F1
#
_cell.length_a   1.000
_cell.length_b   1.000
_cell.length_c   1.000
_cell.angle_alpha   90.00
_cell.angle_beta   90.00
_cell.angle_gamma   90.00
#
_symmetry.space_group_name_H-M   'P 1'
#
loop_
_entity.id
_entity.type
_entity.pdbx_description
1 polymer ?
#
loop_
_entity_poly.entity_id
_entity_poly.type
_entity_poly.pdbx_seq_one_letter_code
_entity_poly.pdbx_strand_id
1 'polypeptide(L)'
;MMNTLILIFYLIKITSSISLHVSNPLQRFVYDDLTDTIILASVNHIYSLNGSDLSIISDIDLSQSKTDHNCLITNKTSLSKNLYYFSTSSYLTPSINNIFNQLLLLTNNSILICSTSNRGGSCQLRSLINLNLIKNSSQRVVSSSPFYPSVGIINKNNQILYISNTYDSICDPFYEIPTISGRHLINNEFLSIINLNSGQSALQQSTYTLRLLNIRLIKDFFLYYLYAFEYKHFSYFLTIQQSDVHHTGKYKLQTKILRFCQTLKQSIIKSYVELPITCGKNYNYLITAKFSNEKNILYGLFRNTTLANLTSTSHAICTYSIDYIQETFFQTIKRCLVDGKGYRGLDFISPDTHCIPSKNLNDINNDYCPDENDRFFQYPIGGHQLIEQTQPIIEFNDKVNFTAIEIGSNENDTIIFVGDDNGTVHTFQTSNTNDIYKQNFQSKIIIDLKLIHKKPTLKNANLIVLTDNQIIKQNLSICEQYTTCNDCSNVALCHWCSKENKCTATYEETT
;
A
#
# COMPACT_ATOMS: atom_id res chain seq x y z
N MET A 1 15.77 -42.81 20.45
CA MET A 1 14.48 -42.12 20.69
C MET A 1 14.54 -40.59 20.52
N MET A 2 15.70 -39.93 20.59
CA MET A 2 15.79 -38.46 20.44
C MET A 2 15.63 -37.96 18.98
N ASN A 3 16.10 -38.73 17.98
CA ASN A 3 15.94 -38.38 16.57
C ASN A 3 14.51 -38.55 16.02
N THR A 4 13.70 -39.44 16.62
CA THR A 4 12.31 -39.66 16.21
C THR A 4 11.39 -38.53 16.68
N LEU A 5 11.60 -37.96 17.87
CA LEU A 5 10.84 -36.78 18.32
C LEU A 5 11.14 -35.53 17.48
N ILE A 6 12.40 -35.32 17.07
CA ILE A 6 12.79 -34.19 16.23
C ILE A 6 12.15 -34.31 14.83
N LEU A 7 12.13 -35.52 14.24
CA LEU A 7 11.41 -35.76 12.98
C LEU A 7 9.91 -35.57 13.11
N ILE A 8 9.30 -35.97 14.23
CA ILE A 8 7.85 -35.79 14.48
C ILE A 8 7.53 -34.30 14.64
N PHE A 9 8.33 -33.52 15.35
CA PHE A 9 8.15 -32.05 15.42
C PHE A 9 8.34 -31.36 14.07
N TYR A 10 9.27 -31.84 13.22
CA TYR A 10 9.43 -31.35 11.85
C TYR A 10 8.26 -31.75 10.94
N LEU A 11 7.76 -32.99 11.06
CA LEU A 11 6.61 -33.51 10.31
C LEU A 11 5.28 -32.88 10.75
N ILE A 12 5.09 -32.55 12.03
CA ILE A 12 3.90 -31.84 12.52
C ILE A 12 3.90 -30.39 12.01
N LYS A 13 5.05 -29.71 11.98
CA LYS A 13 5.18 -28.40 11.32
C LYS A 13 4.76 -28.45 9.85
N ILE A 14 5.08 -29.54 9.14
CA ILE A 14 4.68 -29.78 7.73
C ILE A 14 3.16 -29.90 7.55
N THR A 15 2.36 -30.19 8.60
CA THR A 15 0.90 -30.33 8.46
C THR A 15 0.10 -29.02 8.56
N SER A 16 0.74 -27.92 9.01
CA SER A 16 0.04 -26.65 9.30
C SER A 16 0.13 -25.58 8.22
N SER A 17 0.98 -25.80 7.21
CA SER A 17 1.25 -24.81 6.16
C SER A 17 1.40 -25.47 4.80
N ILE A 18 0.92 -24.78 3.77
CA ILE A 18 1.05 -25.18 2.37
C ILE A 18 1.86 -24.09 1.67
N SER A 19 2.81 -24.46 0.81
CA SER A 19 3.67 -23.50 0.12
C SER A 19 3.80 -23.84 -1.37
N LEU A 20 3.77 -22.81 -2.21
CA LEU A 20 4.09 -22.91 -3.63
C LEU A 20 5.37 -22.11 -3.91
N HIS A 21 6.38 -22.78 -4.45
CA HIS A 21 7.60 -22.13 -4.95
C HIS A 21 7.48 -21.80 -6.43
N VAL A 22 7.97 -20.63 -6.81
CA VAL A 22 8.03 -20.17 -8.21
C VAL A 22 9.47 -19.81 -8.55
N SER A 23 9.89 -20.07 -9.80
CA SER A 23 11.25 -19.80 -10.26
C SER A 23 11.56 -18.29 -10.36
N ASN A 24 10.57 -17.51 -10.76
CA ASN A 24 10.71 -16.08 -10.97
C ASN A 24 10.40 -15.32 -9.67
N PRO A 25 11.08 -14.19 -9.41
CA PRO A 25 10.83 -13.40 -8.20
C PRO A 25 9.36 -12.98 -8.10
N LEU A 26 8.73 -13.26 -6.96
CA LEU A 26 7.36 -12.85 -6.69
C LEU A 26 7.32 -11.36 -6.35
N GLN A 27 6.18 -10.70 -6.63
CA GLN A 27 6.05 -9.25 -6.47
C GLN A 27 4.89 -8.81 -5.60
N ARG A 28 3.70 -9.38 -5.82
CA ARG A 28 2.47 -9.05 -5.08
C ARG A 28 1.41 -10.10 -5.34
N PHE A 29 0.39 -10.14 -4.49
CA PHE A 29 -0.78 -10.98 -4.70
C PHE A 29 -2.05 -10.26 -4.28
N VAL A 30 -3.19 -10.78 -4.75
CA VAL A 30 -4.49 -10.41 -4.23
C VAL A 30 -5.29 -11.68 -3.98
N TYR A 31 -6.11 -11.64 -2.94
CA TYR A 31 -7.01 -12.73 -2.57
C TYR A 31 -8.46 -12.27 -2.76
N ASP A 32 -9.25 -13.05 -3.50
CA ASP A 32 -10.67 -12.83 -3.66
C ASP A 32 -11.48 -13.74 -2.72
N ASP A 33 -12.16 -13.12 -1.76
CA ASP A 33 -12.95 -13.83 -0.75
C ASP A 33 -14.14 -14.60 -1.37
N LEU A 34 -14.66 -14.14 -2.51
CA LEU A 34 -15.87 -14.72 -3.13
C LEU A 34 -15.58 -16.04 -3.85
N THR A 35 -14.47 -16.11 -4.57
CA THR A 35 -14.08 -17.28 -5.36
C THR A 35 -13.01 -18.15 -4.70
N ASP A 36 -12.54 -17.77 -3.51
CA ASP A 36 -11.39 -18.41 -2.84
C ASP A 36 -10.22 -18.59 -3.82
N THR A 37 -9.88 -17.51 -4.54
CA THR A 37 -8.85 -17.51 -5.58
C THR A 37 -7.77 -16.50 -5.24
N ILE A 38 -6.51 -16.89 -5.42
CA ILE A 38 -5.34 -16.02 -5.25
C ILE A 38 -4.78 -15.69 -6.63
N ILE A 39 -4.71 -14.40 -6.96
CA ILE A 39 -3.97 -13.97 -8.14
C ILE A 39 -2.57 -13.56 -7.68
N LEU A 40 -1.55 -14.27 -8.16
CA LEU A 40 -0.16 -14.08 -7.78
C LEU A 40 0.63 -13.50 -8.96
N ALA A 41 1.28 -12.36 -8.74
CA ALA A 41 2.17 -11.76 -9.71
C ALA A 41 3.63 -12.05 -9.38
N SER A 42 4.36 -12.52 -10.38
CA SER A 42 5.81 -12.64 -10.38
C SER A 42 6.40 -11.89 -11.56
N VAL A 43 7.72 -11.77 -11.60
CA VAL A 43 8.41 -11.28 -12.80
C VAL A 43 8.04 -12.18 -13.98
N ASN A 44 7.58 -11.57 -15.07
CA ASN A 44 7.10 -12.21 -16.30
C ASN A 44 5.82 -13.04 -16.20
N HIS A 45 5.30 -13.40 -15.02
CA HIS A 45 4.12 -14.27 -14.95
C HIS A 45 3.02 -13.75 -14.02
N ILE A 46 1.78 -14.03 -14.39
CA ILE A 46 0.60 -13.90 -13.52
C ILE A 46 -0.05 -15.29 -13.39
N TYR A 47 -0.15 -15.77 -12.16
CA TYR A 47 -0.80 -17.04 -11.82
C TYR A 47 -2.17 -16.78 -11.19
N SER A 48 -3.13 -17.64 -11.51
CA SER A 48 -4.36 -17.81 -10.72
C SER A 48 -4.21 -19.12 -9.95
N LEU A 49 -4.32 -19.04 -8.64
CA LEU A 49 -4.16 -20.17 -7.72
C LEU A 49 -5.47 -20.42 -6.98
N ASN A 50 -5.73 -21.68 -6.68
CA ASN A 50 -6.77 -22.06 -5.74
C ASN A 50 -6.38 -21.64 -4.32
N GLY A 51 -7.23 -20.86 -3.66
CA GLY A 51 -6.98 -20.33 -2.33
C GLY A 51 -6.92 -21.42 -1.25
N SER A 52 -7.54 -22.59 -1.49
CA SER A 52 -7.53 -23.70 -0.54
C SER A 52 -6.16 -24.40 -0.42
N ASP A 53 -5.54 -24.75 -1.53
CA ASP A 53 -4.36 -25.62 -1.63
C ASP A 53 -3.16 -25.03 -2.41
N LEU A 54 -3.28 -23.79 -2.90
CA LEU A 54 -2.28 -23.10 -3.73
C LEU A 54 -1.98 -23.77 -5.08
N SER A 55 -2.84 -24.67 -5.57
CA SER A 55 -2.68 -25.27 -6.89
C SER A 55 -2.87 -24.24 -8.01
N ILE A 56 -2.05 -24.31 -9.06
CA ILE A 56 -2.11 -23.41 -10.20
C ILE A 56 -3.32 -23.77 -11.08
N ILE A 57 -4.26 -22.84 -11.21
CA ILE A 57 -5.45 -22.95 -12.08
C ILE A 57 -5.11 -22.43 -13.47
N SER A 58 -4.45 -21.27 -13.56
CA SER A 58 -4.01 -20.68 -14.82
C SER A 58 -2.71 -19.89 -14.66
N ASP A 59 -1.98 -19.76 -15.76
CA ASP A 59 -0.72 -19.02 -15.86
C ASP A 59 -0.73 -18.18 -17.13
N ILE A 60 -0.20 -16.95 -17.04
CA ILE A 60 0.05 -16.09 -18.18
C ILE A 60 1.51 -15.66 -18.17
N ASP A 61 2.18 -15.99 -19.26
CA ASP A 61 3.49 -15.46 -19.61
C ASP A 61 3.36 -14.07 -20.26
N LEU A 62 3.90 -13.06 -19.60
CA LEU A 62 3.97 -11.67 -20.05
C LEU A 62 5.17 -11.41 -20.97
N SER A 63 6.20 -12.27 -20.96
CA SER A 63 7.49 -12.06 -21.65
C SER A 63 7.36 -11.91 -23.17
N GLN A 64 6.27 -12.37 -23.74
CA GLN A 64 5.97 -12.27 -25.18
C GLN A 64 5.64 -10.84 -25.65
N SER A 65 5.45 -9.89 -24.72
CA SER A 65 5.16 -8.49 -25.07
C SER A 65 6.45 -7.70 -25.35
N LYS A 66 6.48 -6.97 -26.48
CA LYS A 66 7.63 -6.12 -26.85
C LYS A 66 7.78 -4.97 -25.85
N THR A 67 8.94 -4.84 -25.23
CA THR A 67 9.27 -3.79 -24.26
C THR A 67 10.32 -2.82 -24.81
N ASP A 68 10.22 -1.53 -24.43
CA ASP A 68 11.31 -0.58 -24.62
C ASP A 68 12.36 -0.83 -23.53
N HIS A 69 13.50 -1.37 -23.95
CA HIS A 69 14.50 -2.00 -23.08
C HIS A 69 15.27 -1.06 -22.14
N ASN A 70 15.34 0.24 -22.46
CA ASN A 70 16.16 1.19 -21.70
C ASN A 70 15.60 1.50 -20.30
N CYS A 71 14.31 1.26 -20.08
CA CYS A 71 13.60 1.70 -18.88
C CYS A 71 13.61 0.72 -17.71
N LEU A 72 14.02 -0.53 -17.96
CA LEU A 72 14.02 -1.57 -16.95
C LEU A 72 15.30 -1.55 -16.09
N ILE A 73 16.38 -0.96 -16.59
CA ILE A 73 17.71 -1.01 -15.96
C ILE A 73 18.09 0.32 -15.29
N THR A 74 17.45 1.43 -15.64
CA THR A 74 17.77 2.74 -15.07
C THR A 74 17.03 2.97 -13.75
N ASN A 75 17.77 3.05 -12.65
CA ASN A 75 17.26 3.54 -11.36
C ASN A 75 17.74 4.98 -11.14
N LYS A 76 17.19 5.95 -11.89
CA LYS A 76 17.54 7.37 -11.73
C LYS A 76 16.45 8.12 -11.00
N THR A 77 16.67 8.29 -9.69
CA THR A 77 15.87 9.16 -8.83
C THR A 77 16.34 10.62 -8.92
N SER A 78 15.50 11.53 -8.46
CA SER A 78 15.87 12.90 -8.07
C SER A 78 16.76 12.96 -6.82
N LEU A 79 17.03 11.83 -6.16
CA LEU A 79 17.88 11.74 -4.97
C LEU A 79 19.33 11.47 -5.39
N SER A 80 20.26 12.28 -4.88
CA SER A 80 21.68 12.19 -5.21
C SER A 80 22.45 11.10 -4.45
N LYS A 81 21.81 10.31 -3.57
CA LYS A 81 22.46 9.28 -2.74
C LYS A 81 21.56 8.05 -2.49
N ASN A 82 22.16 6.85 -2.53
CA ASN A 82 21.56 5.54 -2.19
C ASN A 82 21.22 5.36 -0.69
N LEU A 83 20.97 6.44 0.07
CA LEU A 83 20.73 6.39 1.52
C LEU A 83 19.32 5.91 1.90
N TYR A 84 18.45 5.66 0.91
CA TYR A 84 17.05 5.34 1.12
C TYR A 84 16.75 3.91 0.68
N TYR A 85 16.12 3.15 1.58
CA TYR A 85 15.72 1.77 1.34
C TYR A 85 14.25 1.72 0.97
N PHE A 86 13.95 1.15 -0.18
CA PHE A 86 12.59 0.87 -0.64
C PHE A 86 12.42 -0.65 -0.72
N SER A 87 11.75 -1.22 0.28
CA SER A 87 11.56 -2.68 0.41
C SER A 87 10.86 -3.30 -0.81
N THR A 88 9.99 -2.53 -1.47
CA THR A 88 9.14 -3.00 -2.57
C THR A 88 9.92 -3.48 -3.80
N SER A 89 11.17 -3.08 -3.98
CA SER A 89 11.98 -3.40 -5.15
C SER A 89 13.44 -3.75 -4.85
N SER A 90 13.86 -3.73 -3.58
CA SER A 90 15.25 -3.96 -3.17
C SER A 90 15.79 -5.35 -3.50
N TYR A 91 14.91 -6.36 -3.55
CA TYR A 91 15.24 -7.75 -3.86
C TYR A 91 15.23 -8.06 -5.37
N LEU A 92 14.73 -7.14 -6.20
CA LEU A 92 14.62 -7.35 -7.64
C LEU A 92 15.97 -7.10 -8.33
N THR A 93 16.31 -7.96 -9.28
CA THR A 93 17.46 -7.77 -10.19
C THR A 93 16.95 -7.62 -11.62
N PRO A 94 16.64 -6.39 -12.07
CA PRO A 94 16.03 -6.21 -13.37
C PRO A 94 16.93 -6.58 -14.53
N SER A 95 16.32 -7.23 -15.51
CA SER A 95 16.92 -7.54 -16.80
C SER A 95 16.05 -6.95 -17.92
N ILE A 96 16.62 -6.82 -19.10
CA ILE A 96 15.97 -6.29 -20.30
C ILE A 96 14.72 -7.10 -20.70
N ASN A 97 14.71 -8.39 -20.37
CA ASN A 97 13.63 -9.31 -20.70
C ASN A 97 12.57 -9.40 -19.59
N ASN A 98 12.74 -8.65 -18.50
CA ASN A 98 11.83 -8.71 -17.37
C ASN A 98 10.66 -7.75 -17.55
N ILE A 99 9.46 -8.26 -17.31
CA ILE A 99 8.23 -7.49 -17.18
C ILE A 99 7.78 -7.59 -15.73
N PHE A 100 7.54 -6.43 -15.15
CA PHE A 100 7.19 -6.30 -13.75
C PHE A 100 5.72 -5.91 -13.63
N ASN A 101 5.02 -6.54 -12.71
CA ASN A 101 3.70 -6.10 -12.31
C ASN A 101 3.81 -4.80 -11.50
N GLN A 102 3.06 -3.78 -11.94
CA GLN A 102 2.98 -2.46 -11.32
C GLN A 102 1.73 -2.29 -10.47
N LEU A 103 0.62 -2.91 -10.89
CA LEU A 103 -0.66 -2.83 -10.21
C LEU A 103 -1.43 -4.14 -10.40
N LEU A 104 -2.05 -4.60 -9.32
CA LEU A 104 -2.89 -5.78 -9.30
C LEU A 104 -4.09 -5.48 -8.40
N LEU A 105 -5.28 -5.26 -8.99
CA LEU A 105 -6.47 -4.85 -8.25
C LEU A 105 -7.71 -5.66 -8.65
N LEU A 106 -8.41 -6.17 -7.65
CA LEU A 106 -9.70 -6.83 -7.83
C LEU A 106 -10.79 -5.82 -8.18
N THR A 107 -11.66 -6.20 -9.10
CA THR A 107 -12.92 -5.50 -9.39
C THR A 107 -14.09 -6.32 -8.83
N ASN A 108 -15.23 -6.41 -9.53
CA ASN A 108 -16.33 -7.28 -9.10
C ASN A 108 -16.07 -8.74 -9.52
N ASN A 109 -15.87 -8.99 -10.83
CA ASN A 109 -15.65 -10.35 -11.37
C ASN A 109 -14.39 -10.44 -12.27
N SER A 110 -13.52 -9.44 -12.18
CA SER A 110 -12.31 -9.33 -13.00
C SER A 110 -11.13 -8.81 -12.20
N ILE A 111 -9.94 -8.97 -12.73
CA ILE A 111 -8.70 -8.44 -12.21
C ILE A 111 -8.14 -7.39 -13.17
N LEU A 112 -7.77 -6.23 -12.63
CA LEU A 112 -6.98 -5.24 -13.34
C LEU A 112 -5.50 -5.58 -13.12
N ILE A 113 -4.79 -5.88 -14.21
CA ILE A 113 -3.37 -6.20 -14.22
C ILE A 113 -2.66 -5.11 -15.01
N CYS A 114 -1.76 -4.37 -14.37
CA CYS A 114 -0.89 -3.42 -15.04
C CYS A 114 0.57 -3.83 -14.88
N SER A 115 1.35 -3.63 -15.94
CA SER A 115 2.75 -4.04 -15.96
C SER A 115 3.60 -3.07 -16.76
N THR A 116 4.91 -3.22 -16.67
CA THR A 116 5.88 -2.48 -17.47
C THR A 116 5.89 -2.88 -18.96
N SER A 117 4.98 -3.74 -19.41
CA SER A 117 4.81 -4.14 -20.81
C SER A 117 4.27 -3.00 -21.69
N ASN A 118 4.47 -3.13 -23.01
CA ASN A 118 3.99 -2.24 -24.08
C ASN A 118 4.33 -0.75 -23.86
N ARG A 119 5.61 -0.39 -24.06
CA ARG A 119 6.15 0.96 -23.84
C ARG A 119 6.06 1.45 -22.38
N GLY A 120 6.12 0.54 -21.41
CA GLY A 120 6.29 0.92 -20.01
C GLY A 120 5.01 1.46 -19.38
N GLY A 121 3.96 0.64 -19.28
CA GLY A 121 2.87 0.95 -18.36
C GLY A 121 1.46 0.67 -18.88
N SER A 122 1.28 -0.46 -19.56
CA SER A 122 -0.03 -0.90 -20.03
C SER A 122 -0.82 -1.66 -18.97
N CYS A 123 -2.14 -1.61 -19.09
CA CYS A 123 -3.09 -2.27 -18.20
C CYS A 123 -4.09 -3.12 -18.99
N GLN A 124 -4.43 -4.27 -18.43
CA GLN A 124 -5.40 -5.22 -18.96
C GLN A 124 -6.44 -5.56 -17.90
N LEU A 125 -7.70 -5.64 -18.30
CA LEU A 125 -8.75 -6.23 -17.49
C LEU A 125 -8.89 -7.69 -17.92
N ARG A 126 -8.77 -8.61 -16.97
CA ARG A 126 -8.84 -10.06 -17.20
C ARG A 126 -9.86 -10.71 -16.28
N SER A 127 -10.39 -11.85 -16.69
CA SER A 127 -11.23 -12.69 -15.82
C SER A 127 -10.42 -13.22 -14.63
N LEU A 128 -11.03 -13.43 -13.47
CA LEU A 128 -10.31 -13.87 -12.26
C LEU A 128 -9.80 -15.32 -12.36
N ILE A 129 -10.62 -16.23 -12.87
CA ILE A 129 -10.34 -17.68 -12.77
C ILE A 129 -9.39 -18.12 -13.89
N ASN A 130 -9.77 -17.87 -15.13
CA ASN A 130 -9.01 -18.31 -16.32
C ASN A 130 -8.07 -17.23 -16.87
N LEU A 131 -8.03 -16.04 -16.26
CA LEU A 131 -7.22 -14.92 -16.71
C LEU A 131 -7.43 -14.51 -18.18
N ASN A 132 -8.57 -14.86 -18.79
CA ASN A 132 -8.88 -14.48 -20.16
C ASN A 132 -8.93 -12.95 -20.32
N LEU A 133 -8.37 -12.43 -21.40
CA LEU A 133 -8.36 -11.00 -21.70
C LEU A 133 -9.78 -10.50 -21.98
N ILE A 134 -10.24 -9.54 -21.18
CA ILE A 134 -11.54 -8.87 -21.36
C ILE A 134 -11.31 -7.54 -22.09
N LYS A 135 -10.37 -6.73 -21.60
CA LYS A 135 -10.03 -5.42 -22.19
C LYS A 135 -8.54 -5.16 -22.09
N ASN A 136 -8.03 -4.39 -23.03
CA ASN A 136 -6.67 -3.88 -23.00
C ASN A 136 -6.71 -2.35 -23.10
N SER A 137 -5.86 -1.67 -22.33
CA SER A 137 -5.72 -0.23 -22.43
C SER A 137 -5.00 0.15 -23.72
N SER A 138 -5.48 1.22 -24.35
CA SER A 138 -4.76 1.90 -25.43
C SER A 138 -3.80 2.98 -24.92
N GLN A 139 -3.86 3.30 -23.62
CA GLN A 139 -3.09 4.37 -22.99
C GLN A 139 -2.08 3.82 -21.98
N ARG A 140 -1.05 4.60 -21.71
CA ARG A 140 -0.13 4.35 -20.59
C ARG A 140 -0.77 4.87 -19.30
N VAL A 141 -0.78 4.01 -18.28
CA VAL A 141 -1.53 4.24 -17.04
C VAL A 141 -0.63 4.16 -15.81
N VAL A 142 0.34 3.24 -15.81
CA VAL A 142 1.27 2.98 -14.70
C VAL A 142 2.71 3.39 -15.05
N SER A 143 3.58 3.51 -14.04
CA SER A 143 5.01 3.77 -14.25
C SER A 143 5.66 2.63 -15.03
N SER A 144 6.65 2.99 -15.84
CA SER A 144 7.46 2.09 -16.65
C SER A 144 8.54 1.38 -15.85
N SER A 145 8.88 1.87 -14.66
CA SER A 145 10.07 1.45 -13.92
C SER A 145 9.70 0.54 -12.75
N PRO A 146 10.33 -0.64 -12.60
CA PRO A 146 10.06 -1.52 -11.47
C PRO A 146 10.42 -0.93 -10.10
N PHE A 147 11.22 0.13 -10.09
CA PHE A 147 11.65 0.81 -8.87
C PHE A 147 10.64 1.85 -8.38
N TYR A 148 9.74 2.30 -9.24
CA TYR A 148 8.77 3.36 -8.96
C TYR A 148 7.35 2.81 -9.06
N PRO A 149 6.70 2.50 -7.94
CA PRO A 149 5.42 1.83 -7.95
C PRO A 149 4.31 2.77 -8.36
N SER A 150 3.32 2.19 -9.03
CA SER A 150 1.97 2.75 -9.12
C SER A 150 1.10 2.19 -7.99
N VAL A 151 0.40 3.07 -7.29
CA VAL A 151 -0.53 2.70 -6.22
C VAL A 151 -1.92 3.13 -6.63
N GLY A 152 -2.93 2.29 -6.46
CA GLY A 152 -4.28 2.63 -6.85
C GLY A 152 -5.36 1.92 -6.03
N ILE A 153 -6.56 2.47 -6.08
CA ILE A 153 -7.77 1.94 -5.46
C ILE A 153 -8.92 2.01 -6.47
N ILE A 154 -9.84 1.06 -6.39
CA ILE A 154 -11.03 1.01 -7.23
C ILE A 154 -12.24 1.28 -6.34
N ASN A 155 -12.92 2.39 -6.60
CA ASN A 155 -14.23 2.61 -6.03
C ASN A 155 -15.22 1.73 -6.81
N LYS A 156 -15.71 0.69 -6.15
CA LYS A 156 -16.59 -0.33 -6.77
C LYS A 156 -17.97 0.23 -7.12
N ASN A 157 -18.43 1.27 -6.43
CA ASN A 157 -19.77 1.84 -6.62
C ASN A 157 -19.86 2.62 -7.94
N ASN A 158 -18.84 3.39 -8.27
CA ASN A 158 -18.80 4.18 -9.52
C ASN A 158 -17.88 3.58 -10.60
N GLN A 159 -17.19 2.46 -10.29
CA GLN A 159 -16.26 1.76 -11.19
C GLN A 159 -15.15 2.68 -11.71
N ILE A 160 -14.60 3.50 -10.82
CA ILE A 160 -13.47 4.40 -11.11
C ILE A 160 -12.23 3.86 -10.43
N LEU A 161 -11.14 3.79 -11.20
CA LEU A 161 -9.79 3.61 -10.69
C LEU A 161 -9.21 4.98 -10.33
N TYR A 162 -8.88 5.20 -9.06
CA TYR A 162 -8.00 6.28 -8.67
C TYR A 162 -6.59 5.73 -8.56
N ILE A 163 -5.69 6.24 -9.38
CA ILE A 163 -4.32 5.75 -9.48
C ILE A 163 -3.32 6.88 -9.32
N SER A 164 -2.25 6.57 -8.60
CA SER A 164 -1.07 7.40 -8.43
C SER A 164 0.17 6.76 -9.05
N ASN A 165 1.06 7.60 -9.57
CA ASN A 165 2.29 7.18 -10.21
C ASN A 165 3.49 7.90 -9.60
N THR A 166 4.48 7.09 -9.23
CA THR A 166 5.82 7.57 -8.93
C THR A 166 6.59 7.68 -10.26
N TYR A 167 7.17 8.84 -10.55
CA TYR A 167 7.82 9.06 -11.86
C TYR A 167 9.26 8.58 -11.91
N ASP A 168 9.58 7.85 -12.97
CA ASP A 168 10.94 7.73 -13.47
C ASP A 168 11.26 8.91 -14.40
N SER A 169 12.35 9.64 -14.09
CA SER A 169 12.76 10.84 -14.83
C SER A 169 13.19 10.61 -16.30
N ILE A 170 13.45 9.37 -16.67
CA ILE A 170 13.84 8.95 -18.04
C ILE A 170 12.64 8.32 -18.75
N CYS A 171 11.86 7.52 -18.04
CA CYS A 171 10.98 6.53 -18.66
C CYS A 171 9.52 6.89 -18.68
N ASP A 172 9.08 7.78 -17.80
CA ASP A 172 7.69 8.18 -17.71
C ASP A 172 7.54 9.58 -18.32
N PRO A 173 6.94 9.71 -19.53
CA PRO A 173 6.76 11.01 -20.15
C PRO A 173 5.80 11.82 -19.31
N PHE A 174 6.28 12.98 -18.86
CA PHE A 174 5.57 13.89 -17.98
C PHE A 174 4.14 14.21 -18.42
N TYR A 175 3.88 14.25 -19.73
CA TYR A 175 2.57 14.59 -20.29
C TYR A 175 1.63 13.38 -20.43
N GLU A 176 2.13 12.16 -20.57
CA GLU A 176 1.31 10.96 -20.80
C GLU A 176 0.74 10.40 -19.49
N ILE A 177 1.61 10.25 -18.49
CA ILE A 177 1.26 9.63 -17.22
C ILE A 177 1.08 10.76 -16.19
N PRO A 178 -0.09 10.95 -15.58
CA PRO A 178 -0.29 11.89 -14.48
C PRO A 178 0.17 11.32 -13.14
N THR A 179 0.47 12.20 -12.18
CA THR A 179 0.85 11.82 -10.82
C THR A 179 -0.33 11.19 -10.09
N ILE A 180 -1.53 11.76 -10.22
CA ILE A 180 -2.78 11.16 -9.78
C ILE A 180 -3.84 11.36 -10.85
N SER A 181 -4.61 10.31 -11.14
CA SER A 181 -5.77 10.39 -12.03
C SER A 181 -6.91 9.48 -11.59
N GLY A 182 -8.14 9.91 -11.88
CA GLY A 182 -9.32 9.06 -11.87
C GLY A 182 -9.53 8.52 -13.28
N ARG A 183 -9.84 7.22 -13.41
CA ARG A 183 -10.00 6.56 -14.70
C ARG A 183 -11.20 5.64 -14.76
N HIS A 184 -11.93 5.65 -15.87
CA HIS A 184 -13.12 4.80 -16.06
C HIS A 184 -12.75 3.33 -16.25
N LEU A 185 -13.49 2.40 -15.63
CA LEU A 185 -13.35 0.96 -15.88
C LEU A 185 -14.40 0.41 -16.89
N ILE A 186 -15.36 1.24 -17.31
CA ILE A 186 -16.53 0.87 -18.12
C ILE A 186 -16.30 0.99 -19.65
N ASN A 187 -17.15 0.30 -20.42
CA ASN A 187 -17.00 -0.24 -21.77
C ASN A 187 -16.49 0.64 -22.91
N ASN A 188 -16.89 1.90 -23.05
CA ASN A 188 -16.54 2.64 -24.28
C ASN A 188 -15.22 3.40 -24.19
N GLU A 189 -14.70 3.63 -22.98
CA GLU A 189 -13.47 4.38 -22.75
C GLU A 189 -12.63 3.76 -21.62
N PHE A 190 -12.26 2.49 -21.77
CA PHE A 190 -11.50 1.77 -20.75
C PHE A 190 -10.19 2.49 -20.39
N LEU A 191 -10.07 2.87 -19.12
CA LEU A 191 -8.99 3.62 -18.51
C LEU A 191 -8.79 5.04 -19.07
N SER A 192 -9.78 5.65 -19.72
CA SER A 192 -9.76 7.09 -19.99
C SER A 192 -9.80 7.90 -18.69
N ILE A 193 -9.22 9.09 -18.71
CA ILE A 193 -9.25 10.02 -17.58
C ILE A 193 -10.68 10.53 -17.41
N ILE A 194 -11.20 10.52 -16.18
CA ILE A 194 -12.52 11.06 -15.87
C ILE A 194 -12.61 12.54 -16.29
N ASN A 195 -13.76 12.94 -16.83
CA ASN A 195 -14.03 14.31 -17.31
C ASN A 195 -13.17 14.79 -18.47
N LEU A 196 -12.39 13.90 -19.09
CA LEU A 196 -11.63 14.23 -20.29
C LEU A 196 -12.34 13.68 -21.53
N ASN A 197 -12.91 14.57 -22.34
CA ASN A 197 -13.49 14.15 -23.61
C ASN A 197 -12.38 13.84 -24.63
N SER A 198 -12.64 12.90 -25.55
CA SER A 198 -11.73 12.59 -26.65
C SER A 198 -11.42 13.83 -27.50
N GLY A 199 -10.14 14.01 -27.87
CA GLY A 199 -9.67 15.16 -28.67
C GLY A 199 -9.28 16.42 -27.89
N GLN A 200 -9.35 16.39 -26.55
CA GLN A 200 -8.96 17.50 -25.69
C GLN A 200 -7.43 17.65 -25.54
N SER A 201 -6.96 18.90 -25.46
CA SER A 201 -5.53 19.26 -25.41
C SER A 201 -4.83 18.84 -24.11
N ALA A 202 -3.49 18.75 -24.13
CA ALA A 202 -2.68 18.48 -22.93
C ALA A 202 -2.95 19.45 -21.76
N LEU A 203 -3.37 20.69 -22.07
CA LEU A 203 -3.78 21.68 -21.07
C LEU A 203 -5.05 21.24 -20.33
N GLN A 204 -6.03 20.68 -21.02
CA GLN A 204 -7.26 20.16 -20.39
C GLN A 204 -6.98 18.90 -19.56
N GLN A 205 -6.02 18.06 -19.96
CA GLN A 205 -5.57 16.94 -19.13
C GLN A 205 -4.98 17.38 -17.79
N SER A 206 -4.21 18.47 -17.78
CA SER A 206 -3.69 19.05 -16.53
C SER A 206 -4.78 19.57 -15.61
N THR A 207 -5.96 19.91 -16.15
CA THR A 207 -7.09 20.37 -15.34
C THR A 207 -7.73 19.25 -14.55
N TYR A 208 -7.82 18.02 -15.08
CA TYR A 208 -8.56 16.90 -14.46
C TYR A 208 -7.67 15.88 -13.73
N THR A 209 -6.36 16.05 -13.81
CA THR A 209 -5.37 15.18 -13.17
C THR A 209 -4.46 15.98 -12.24
N LEU A 210 -3.81 15.30 -11.30
CA LEU A 210 -2.73 15.89 -10.53
C LEU A 210 -1.41 15.67 -11.25
N ARG A 211 -0.61 16.72 -11.42
CA ARG A 211 0.73 16.68 -12.00
C ARG A 211 1.65 17.62 -11.23
N LEU A 212 2.95 17.37 -11.29
CA LEU A 212 3.94 18.34 -10.85
C LEU A 212 3.81 19.62 -11.71
N LEU A 213 4.18 20.77 -11.15
CA LEU A 213 4.00 22.08 -11.79
C LEU A 213 4.74 22.18 -13.13
N ASN A 214 5.92 21.56 -13.23
CA ASN A 214 6.70 21.54 -14.46
C ASN A 214 7.63 20.32 -14.52
N ILE A 215 8.12 20.04 -15.73
CA ILE A 215 8.96 18.86 -16.01
C ILE A 215 10.31 18.86 -15.25
N ARG A 216 10.84 20.02 -14.81
CA ARG A 216 12.09 20.06 -14.05
C ARG A 216 11.92 19.43 -12.67
N LEU A 217 10.75 19.61 -12.06
CA LEU A 217 10.43 19.03 -10.76
C LEU A 217 10.48 17.49 -10.75
N ILE A 218 10.31 16.82 -11.88
CA ILE A 218 10.50 15.36 -11.93
C ILE A 218 11.94 14.96 -11.56
N LYS A 219 12.93 15.82 -11.87
CA LYS A 219 14.34 15.59 -11.60
C LYS A 219 14.79 16.17 -10.26
N ASP A 220 14.08 17.16 -9.75
CA ASP A 220 14.51 17.92 -8.56
C ASP A 220 13.71 17.56 -7.30
N PHE A 221 12.43 17.18 -7.47
CA PHE A 221 11.52 16.83 -6.39
C PHE A 221 11.34 15.32 -6.30
N PHE A 222 11.54 14.77 -5.09
CA PHE A 222 11.28 13.35 -4.84
C PHE A 222 9.86 13.19 -4.30
N LEU A 223 9.08 12.33 -4.95
CA LEU A 223 7.71 11.98 -4.58
C LEU A 223 7.50 10.49 -4.86
N TYR A 224 7.22 9.72 -3.82
CA TYR A 224 7.08 8.26 -3.89
C TYR A 224 5.80 7.82 -3.20
N TYR A 225 4.92 7.13 -3.93
CA TYR A 225 3.64 6.62 -3.41
C TYR A 225 3.82 5.23 -2.79
N LEU A 226 3.26 5.02 -1.60
CA LEU A 226 3.44 3.79 -0.84
C LEU A 226 2.17 2.98 -0.66
N TYR A 227 1.08 3.65 -0.29
CA TYR A 227 -0.16 2.98 0.10
C TYR A 227 -1.36 3.87 -0.18
N ALA A 228 -2.53 3.25 -0.37
CA ALA A 228 -3.79 3.95 -0.59
C ALA A 228 -4.96 3.18 0.01
N PHE A 229 -5.97 3.92 0.44
CA PHE A 229 -7.23 3.35 0.93
C PHE A 229 -8.39 4.30 0.67
N GLU A 230 -9.60 3.76 0.71
CA GLU A 230 -10.85 4.52 0.63
C GLU A 230 -11.49 4.58 2.02
N TYR A 231 -12.06 5.73 2.36
CA TYR A 231 -12.96 5.86 3.50
C TYR A 231 -14.07 6.86 3.16
N LYS A 232 -15.32 6.38 3.28
CA LYS A 232 -16.51 7.10 2.80
C LYS A 232 -16.34 7.49 1.32
N HIS A 233 -16.49 8.77 0.98
CA HIS A 233 -16.35 9.33 -0.37
C HIS A 233 -14.98 9.95 -0.63
N PHE A 234 -13.95 9.61 0.16
CA PHE A 234 -12.60 10.12 -0.01
C PHE A 234 -11.61 9.02 -0.35
N SER A 235 -10.67 9.38 -1.22
CA SER A 235 -9.46 8.60 -1.47
C SER A 235 -8.31 9.17 -0.65
N TYR A 236 -7.58 8.29 0.03
CA TYR A 236 -6.37 8.64 0.77
C TYR A 236 -5.16 7.95 0.15
N PHE A 237 -4.05 8.67 0.02
CA PHE A 237 -2.77 8.13 -0.40
C PHE A 237 -1.69 8.55 0.59
N LEU A 238 -0.71 7.66 0.79
CA LEU A 238 0.47 7.91 1.61
C LEU A 238 1.70 8.01 0.71
N THR A 239 2.52 9.00 0.98
CA THR A 239 3.70 9.32 0.19
C THR A 239 4.89 9.54 1.09
N ILE A 240 6.09 9.25 0.57
CA ILE A 240 7.33 9.87 1.03
C ILE A 240 7.73 10.90 -0.02
N GLN A 241 7.94 12.12 0.42
CA GLN A 241 8.32 13.22 -0.47
C GLN A 241 9.29 14.18 0.21
N GLN A 242 9.95 15.03 -0.58
CA GLN A 242 10.70 16.15 -0.02
C GLN A 242 9.77 17.12 0.72
N SER A 243 10.25 17.70 1.82
CA SER A 243 9.46 18.65 2.61
C SER A 243 9.23 20.00 1.91
N ASP A 244 10.12 20.38 0.98
CA ASP A 244 10.12 21.67 0.28
C ASP A 244 10.80 21.51 -1.09
N VAL A 245 10.33 22.26 -2.09
CA VAL A 245 10.89 22.34 -3.45
C VAL A 245 12.12 23.26 -3.52
N HIS A 246 12.20 24.25 -2.64
CA HIS A 246 13.18 25.34 -2.71
C HIS A 246 14.53 25.02 -2.03
N HIS A 247 14.60 23.97 -1.21
CA HIS A 247 15.81 23.61 -0.46
C HIS A 247 16.62 22.49 -1.13
N THR A 248 17.14 22.79 -2.33
CA THR A 248 18.08 21.95 -3.10
C THR A 248 19.41 21.78 -2.35
N GLY A 249 19.47 20.85 -1.41
CA GLY A 249 20.70 20.54 -0.67
C GLY A 249 20.50 19.85 0.68
N LYS A 250 19.30 19.94 1.27
CA LYS A 250 18.90 19.14 2.43
C LYS A 250 17.68 18.32 2.04
N TYR A 251 17.90 17.12 1.50
CA TYR A 251 16.85 16.15 1.17
C TYR A 251 16.17 15.63 2.44
N LYS A 252 15.43 16.49 3.15
CA LYS A 252 14.60 16.06 4.27
C LYS A 252 13.36 15.43 3.68
N LEU A 253 13.33 14.10 3.72
CA LEU A 253 12.14 13.34 3.37
C LEU A 253 11.16 13.35 4.54
N GLN A 254 9.88 13.45 4.20
CA GLN A 254 8.79 13.42 5.14
C GLN A 254 7.65 12.58 4.57
N THR A 255 7.01 11.81 5.44
CA THR A 255 5.78 11.12 5.08
C THR A 255 4.62 12.11 5.07
N LYS A 256 3.80 12.07 4.03
CA LYS A 256 2.54 12.81 3.97
C LYS A 256 1.37 11.89 3.65
N ILE A 257 0.23 12.23 4.22
CA ILE A 257 -1.08 11.71 3.82
C ILE A 257 -1.79 12.78 2.99
N LEU A 258 -2.31 12.37 1.85
CA LEU A 258 -3.13 13.22 0.98
C LEU A 258 -4.54 12.68 0.89
N ARG A 259 -5.50 13.58 0.65
CA ARG A 259 -6.92 13.26 0.50
C ARG A 259 -7.50 14.01 -0.68
N PHE A 260 -8.42 13.40 -1.40
CA PHE A 260 -9.30 14.07 -2.35
C PHE A 260 -10.66 13.37 -2.46
N CYS A 261 -11.66 14.10 -2.95
CA CYS A 261 -13.03 13.61 -3.09
C CYS A 261 -13.18 12.67 -4.28
N GLN A 262 -13.94 11.60 -4.08
CA GLN A 262 -14.29 10.64 -5.11
C GLN A 262 -15.53 11.12 -5.86
N THR A 263 -15.34 12.03 -6.82
CA THR A 263 -16.43 12.59 -7.60
C THR A 263 -16.12 12.55 -9.09
N LEU A 264 -17.15 12.24 -9.87
CA LEU A 264 -17.11 12.35 -11.32
C LEU A 264 -17.27 13.78 -11.80
N LYS A 265 -17.69 14.72 -10.97
CA LYS A 265 -18.05 16.06 -11.45
C LYS A 265 -16.91 17.08 -11.34
N GLN A 266 -15.94 16.78 -10.49
CA GLN A 266 -14.87 17.71 -10.14
C GLN A 266 -13.50 17.14 -10.51
N SER A 267 -12.56 18.03 -10.82
CA SER A 267 -11.16 17.64 -10.85
C SER A 267 -10.64 17.29 -9.46
N ILE A 268 -9.80 16.25 -9.42
CA ILE A 268 -9.07 15.82 -8.22
C ILE A 268 -8.34 16.99 -7.56
N ILE A 269 -7.69 17.86 -8.34
CA ILE A 269 -6.88 18.95 -7.80
C ILE A 269 -7.70 19.94 -6.95
N LYS A 270 -8.99 20.10 -7.23
CA LYS A 270 -9.85 21.03 -6.48
C LYS A 270 -10.11 20.54 -5.06
N SER A 271 -10.18 19.24 -4.82
CA SER A 271 -10.40 18.69 -3.48
C SER A 271 -9.12 18.16 -2.83
N TYR A 272 -7.98 18.40 -3.47
CA TYR A 272 -6.69 17.87 -3.05
C TYR A 272 -6.16 18.61 -1.83
N VAL A 273 -5.93 17.85 -0.75
CA VAL A 273 -5.31 18.34 0.46
C VAL A 273 -4.18 17.41 0.89
N GLU A 274 -3.03 17.94 1.31
CA GLU A 274 -1.95 17.15 1.90
C GLU A 274 -1.57 17.62 3.30
N LEU A 275 -1.26 16.65 4.16
CA LEU A 275 -0.76 16.88 5.52
C LEU A 275 0.43 15.96 5.84
N PRO A 276 1.42 16.46 6.59
CA PRO A 276 2.49 15.62 7.09
C PRO A 276 2.00 14.67 8.19
N ILE A 277 2.54 13.45 8.19
CA ILE A 277 2.25 12.41 9.19
C ILE A 277 3.55 11.85 9.76
N THR A 278 3.62 11.72 11.09
CA THR A 278 4.87 11.34 11.78
C THR A 278 4.61 10.43 12.97
N CYS A 279 5.48 9.44 13.15
CA CYS A 279 5.46 8.52 14.27
C CYS A 279 6.54 8.91 15.29
N GLY A 280 6.14 9.43 16.44
CA GLY A 280 7.03 10.04 17.41
C GLY A 280 7.91 11.14 16.82
N LYS A 281 9.03 11.44 17.48
CA LYS A 281 9.96 12.52 17.06
C LYS A 281 10.92 12.12 15.94
N ASN A 282 11.16 10.83 15.76
CA ASN A 282 12.29 10.32 14.96
C ASN A 282 11.87 9.51 13.73
N TYR A 283 10.64 8.98 13.68
CA TYR A 283 10.19 8.07 12.64
C TYR A 283 9.32 8.79 11.60
N ASN A 284 10.00 9.40 10.62
CA ASN A 284 9.36 10.22 9.58
C ASN A 284 9.27 9.53 8.21
N TYR A 285 9.83 8.32 8.07
CA TYR A 285 9.90 7.58 6.80
C TYR A 285 8.99 6.35 6.86
N LEU A 286 7.84 6.40 6.21
CA LEU A 286 6.92 5.27 6.13
C LEU A 286 7.47 4.16 5.23
N ILE A 287 7.50 2.94 5.72
CA ILE A 287 7.83 1.75 4.91
C ILE A 287 6.57 1.24 4.21
N THR A 288 5.53 0.99 4.99
CA THR A 288 4.23 0.49 4.52
C THR A 288 3.15 0.82 5.53
N ALA A 289 1.88 0.66 5.13
CA ALA A 289 0.73 0.94 5.98
C ALA A 289 -0.39 -0.06 5.71
N LYS A 290 -1.28 -0.19 6.70
CA LYS A 290 -2.51 -0.97 6.60
C LYS A 290 -3.67 -0.20 7.20
N PHE A 291 -4.72 0.00 6.41
CA PHE A 291 -5.98 0.53 6.92
C PHE A 291 -6.90 -0.60 7.41
N SER A 292 -7.31 -0.53 8.68
CA SER A 292 -8.36 -1.38 9.24
C SER A 292 -9.71 -0.66 9.15
N ASN A 293 -10.52 -1.05 8.17
CA ASN A 293 -11.86 -0.51 7.96
C ASN A 293 -12.83 -0.83 9.12
N GLU A 294 -12.58 -1.88 9.89
CA GLU A 294 -13.43 -2.24 11.04
C GLU A 294 -13.21 -1.32 12.23
N LYS A 295 -11.94 -1.01 12.53
CA LYS A 295 -11.59 -0.15 13.64
C LYS A 295 -11.51 1.32 13.24
N ASN A 296 -11.59 1.65 11.95
CA ASN A 296 -11.30 2.97 11.40
C ASN A 296 -9.95 3.52 11.87
N ILE A 297 -8.92 2.67 11.79
CA ILE A 297 -7.55 3.01 12.21
C ILE A 297 -6.58 2.70 11.06
N LEU A 298 -5.71 3.66 10.79
CA LEU A 298 -4.56 3.50 9.91
C LEU A 298 -3.34 3.08 10.73
N TYR A 299 -2.75 1.94 10.42
CA TYR A 299 -1.49 1.47 10.99
C TYR A 299 -0.37 1.80 10.01
N GLY A 300 0.71 2.42 10.49
CA GLY A 300 1.89 2.72 9.68
C GLY A 300 3.15 2.16 10.33
N LEU A 301 3.96 1.47 9.54
CA LEU A 301 5.30 1.02 9.91
C LEU A 301 6.31 2.06 9.42
N PHE A 302 7.01 2.71 10.34
CA PHE A 302 7.94 3.78 10.05
C PHE A 302 9.38 3.39 10.39
N ARG A 303 10.32 3.97 9.66
CA ARG A 303 11.75 3.91 9.90
C ARG A 303 12.25 5.23 10.46
N ASN A 304 13.23 5.13 11.35
CA ASN A 304 13.91 6.28 11.92
C ASN A 304 14.75 7.01 10.86
N THR A 305 14.53 8.32 10.76
CA THR A 305 15.16 9.19 9.74
C THR A 305 16.41 9.92 10.21
N THR A 306 16.66 10.02 11.51
CA THR A 306 17.90 10.61 12.05
C THR A 306 19.07 9.62 11.99
N LEU A 307 18.74 8.32 11.90
CA LEU A 307 19.65 7.19 11.88
C LEU A 307 19.76 6.51 10.50
N ALA A 308 19.30 7.16 9.43
CA ALA A 308 19.36 6.68 8.05
C ALA A 308 20.79 6.67 7.47
N ASN A 309 21.74 6.17 8.25
CA ASN A 309 22.99 5.60 7.79
C ASN A 309 22.77 4.09 7.59
N LEU A 310 23.59 3.49 6.72
CA LEU A 310 23.54 2.08 6.30
C LEU A 310 23.57 1.03 7.45
N THR A 311 23.75 1.45 8.71
CA THR A 311 24.10 0.57 9.83
C THR A 311 23.08 0.50 10.97
N SER A 312 22.08 1.40 11.03
CA SER A 312 21.07 1.41 12.11
C SER A 312 19.66 1.51 11.54
N THR A 313 18.87 0.46 11.75
CA THR A 313 17.53 0.29 11.20
C THR A 313 16.51 0.25 12.33
N SER A 314 16.37 1.37 13.06
CA SER A 314 15.29 1.47 14.06
C SER A 314 13.96 1.71 13.36
N HIS A 315 12.95 0.93 13.72
CA HIS A 315 11.59 1.02 13.20
C HIS A 315 10.58 1.23 14.32
N ALA A 316 9.37 1.63 13.96
CA ALA A 316 8.28 1.83 14.89
C ALA A 316 6.93 1.65 14.20
N ILE A 317 5.90 1.21 14.92
CA ILE A 317 4.52 1.21 14.46
C ILE A 317 3.73 2.29 15.19
N CYS A 318 2.98 3.07 14.41
CA CYS A 318 2.01 4.03 14.91
C CYS A 318 0.63 3.76 14.29
N THR A 319 -0.40 4.19 15.01
CA THR A 319 -1.81 4.12 14.69
C THR A 319 -2.43 5.51 14.67
N TYR A 320 -3.31 5.74 13.71
CA TYR A 320 -4.01 7.02 13.55
C TYR A 320 -5.48 6.73 13.32
N SER A 321 -6.35 7.22 14.21
CA SER A 321 -7.79 7.11 13.97
C SER A 321 -8.17 7.97 12.76
N ILE A 322 -9.07 7.45 11.92
CA ILE A 322 -9.53 8.20 10.75
C ILE A 322 -10.25 9.48 11.18
N ASP A 323 -10.95 9.48 12.32
CA ASP A 323 -11.60 10.67 12.87
C ASP A 323 -10.58 11.80 13.16
N TYR A 324 -9.43 11.47 13.78
CA TYR A 324 -8.37 12.44 14.02
C TYR A 324 -7.75 12.96 12.72
N ILE A 325 -7.57 12.08 11.73
CA ILE A 325 -7.10 12.47 10.40
C ILE A 325 -8.10 13.42 9.73
N GLN A 326 -9.39 13.08 9.72
CA GLN A 326 -10.45 13.91 9.12
C GLN A 326 -10.55 15.28 9.78
N GLU A 327 -10.47 15.32 11.12
CA GLU A 327 -10.49 16.58 11.87
C GLU A 327 -9.27 17.46 11.52
N THR A 328 -8.08 16.86 11.39
CA THR A 328 -6.88 17.63 11.02
C THR A 328 -6.96 18.19 9.60
N PHE A 329 -7.54 17.42 8.65
CA PHE A 329 -7.87 17.93 7.32
C PHE A 329 -8.85 19.10 7.38
N PHE A 330 -9.93 18.97 8.16
CA PHE A 330 -10.90 20.03 8.34
C PHE A 330 -10.29 21.30 8.93
N GLN A 331 -9.50 21.19 9.99
CA GLN A 331 -8.83 22.34 10.61
C GLN A 331 -7.89 23.04 9.62
N THR A 332 -7.20 22.29 8.76
CA THR A 332 -6.36 22.85 7.71
C THR A 332 -7.18 23.61 6.65
N ILE A 333 -8.28 23.01 6.18
CA ILE A 333 -9.19 23.65 5.23
C ILE A 333 -9.80 24.92 5.83
N LYS A 334 -10.30 24.85 7.08
CA LYS A 334 -10.85 25.99 7.83
C LYS A 334 -9.84 27.12 7.97
N ARG A 335 -8.61 26.80 8.37
CA ARG A 335 -7.53 27.79 8.55
C ARG A 335 -7.28 28.59 7.27
N CYS A 336 -7.31 27.93 6.11
CA CYS A 336 -7.08 28.61 4.84
C CYS A 336 -8.34 29.34 4.34
N LEU A 337 -9.48 28.65 4.25
CA LEU A 337 -10.67 29.16 3.56
C LEU A 337 -11.60 30.02 4.41
N VAL A 338 -11.60 29.82 5.73
CA VAL A 338 -12.43 30.60 6.67
C VAL A 338 -11.58 31.65 7.35
N ASP A 339 -10.43 31.26 7.90
CA ASP A 339 -9.61 32.18 8.68
C ASP A 339 -8.66 33.03 7.80
N GLY A 340 -8.42 32.63 6.54
CA GLY A 340 -7.52 33.36 5.63
C GLY A 340 -6.05 33.36 6.09
N LYS A 341 -5.62 32.34 6.83
CA LYS A 341 -4.33 32.36 7.53
C LYS A 341 -3.26 31.48 6.88
N GLY A 342 -2.15 32.14 6.51
CA GLY A 342 -0.95 31.48 6.02
C GLY A 342 -0.93 31.39 4.50
N TYR A 343 -0.31 30.33 4.02
CA TYR A 343 -0.14 30.04 2.60
C TYR A 343 -0.80 28.73 2.26
N ARG A 344 -1.18 28.61 0.99
CA ARG A 344 -1.86 27.46 0.45
C ARG A 344 -0.92 26.25 0.35
N GLY A 345 0.39 26.45 0.20
CA GLY A 345 1.38 25.38 0.06
C GLY A 345 1.30 24.65 -1.28
N LEU A 346 2.00 23.51 -1.37
CA LEU A 346 2.03 22.63 -2.55
C LEU A 346 2.53 23.35 -3.83
N ASP A 347 3.60 24.12 -3.65
CA ASP A 347 4.40 24.79 -4.69
C ASP A 347 4.89 23.83 -5.79
N PHE A 348 5.11 22.55 -5.47
CA PHE A 348 5.42 21.52 -6.46
C PHE A 348 4.26 21.18 -7.40
N ILE A 349 3.02 21.56 -7.09
CA ILE A 349 1.82 21.35 -7.91
C ILE A 349 1.40 22.66 -8.59
N SER A 350 1.45 23.76 -7.85
CA SER A 350 0.89 25.05 -8.26
C SER A 350 1.56 26.19 -7.46
N PRO A 351 1.79 27.38 -8.04
CA PRO A 351 2.46 28.47 -7.33
C PRO A 351 1.80 28.78 -5.98
N ASP A 352 2.60 28.83 -4.92
CA ASP A 352 2.09 29.09 -3.58
C ASP A 352 1.54 30.52 -3.48
N THR A 353 0.38 30.64 -2.84
CA THR A 353 -0.37 31.89 -2.70
C THR A 353 -0.88 32.02 -1.27
N HIS A 354 -1.04 33.25 -0.80
CA HIS A 354 -1.71 33.49 0.47
C HIS A 354 -3.12 32.92 0.50
N CYS A 355 -3.50 32.35 1.64
CA CYS A 355 -4.88 31.97 1.88
C CYS A 355 -5.75 33.22 1.98
N ILE A 356 -6.87 33.22 1.25
CA ILE A 356 -7.86 34.29 1.25
C ILE A 356 -9.14 33.74 1.91
N PRO A 357 -9.77 34.45 2.86
CA PRO A 357 -11.04 33.98 3.41
C PRO A 357 -12.13 34.05 2.32
N SER A 358 -12.74 32.91 2.00
CA SER A 358 -13.77 32.78 0.95
C SER A 358 -14.98 31.91 1.34
N LYS A 359 -14.98 31.32 2.54
CA LYS A 359 -16.05 30.46 3.06
C LYS A 359 -16.45 30.84 4.48
N ASN A 360 -17.69 30.54 4.85
CA ASN A 360 -18.12 30.61 6.23
C ASN A 360 -17.89 29.26 6.93
N LEU A 361 -17.80 29.30 8.26
CA LEU A 361 -17.60 28.09 9.07
C LEU A 361 -18.73 27.06 8.87
N ASN A 362 -19.97 27.53 8.65
CA ASN A 362 -21.13 26.65 8.44
C ASN A 362 -21.13 25.96 7.06
N ASP A 363 -20.28 26.40 6.12
CA ASP A 363 -20.23 25.86 4.76
C ASP A 363 -19.25 24.68 4.64
N ILE A 364 -18.44 24.42 5.68
CA ILE A 364 -17.40 23.39 5.68
C ILE A 364 -17.57 22.44 6.87
N ASN A 365 -17.20 21.18 6.68
CA ASN A 365 -17.21 20.12 7.70
C ASN A 365 -16.13 19.06 7.39
N ASN A 366 -16.03 18.01 8.22
CA ASN A 366 -15.05 16.94 8.06
C ASN A 366 -15.18 16.18 6.73
N ASP A 367 -16.40 16.15 6.19
CA ASP A 367 -16.80 15.47 4.97
C ASP A 367 -16.89 16.42 3.74
N TYR A 368 -16.34 17.63 3.86
CA TYR A 368 -16.45 18.69 2.85
C TYR A 368 -15.76 18.33 1.53
N CYS A 369 -16.52 18.48 0.45
CA CYS A 369 -16.04 18.49 -0.92
C CYS A 369 -16.45 19.83 -1.57
N PRO A 370 -15.53 20.52 -2.27
CA PRO A 370 -15.86 21.81 -2.84
C PRO A 370 -16.89 21.68 -3.98
N ASP A 371 -17.75 22.67 -4.14
CA ASP A 371 -18.71 22.73 -5.25
C ASP A 371 -17.96 22.87 -6.58
N GLU A 372 -18.48 22.19 -7.60
CA GLU A 372 -18.01 22.26 -8.99
C GLU A 372 -18.06 23.70 -9.55
N ASN A 373 -19.10 24.46 -9.19
CA ASN A 373 -19.34 25.83 -9.67
C ASN A 373 -18.60 26.90 -8.88
N ASP A 374 -17.91 26.52 -7.80
CA ASP A 374 -17.16 27.46 -7.00
C ASP A 374 -15.85 27.85 -7.70
N ARG A 375 -15.90 28.99 -8.39
CA ARG A 375 -14.76 29.59 -9.08
C ARG A 375 -13.78 30.29 -8.15
N PHE A 376 -14.20 30.57 -6.91
CA PHE A 376 -13.40 31.25 -5.90
C PHE A 376 -12.77 30.28 -4.89
N PHE A 377 -12.98 28.98 -5.09
CA PHE A 377 -12.34 27.95 -4.30
C PHE A 377 -10.83 28.00 -4.48
N GLN A 378 -10.10 28.04 -3.37
CA GLN A 378 -8.63 27.99 -3.40
C GLN A 378 -8.16 26.55 -3.28
N TYR A 379 -7.37 26.13 -4.25
CA TYR A 379 -6.87 24.76 -4.35
C TYR A 379 -5.51 24.73 -5.07
N PRO A 380 -4.79 23.60 -4.97
CA PRO A 380 -4.86 22.59 -3.89
C PRO A 380 -4.48 23.18 -2.52
N ILE A 381 -4.75 22.52 -1.39
CA ILE A 381 -4.39 23.04 -0.04
C ILE A 381 -3.36 22.12 0.64
N GLY A 382 -2.23 22.66 1.08
CA GLY A 382 -1.22 21.98 1.88
C GLY A 382 -1.19 22.55 3.29
N GLY A 383 -1.22 21.67 4.29
CA GLY A 383 -1.05 22.07 5.68
C GLY A 383 0.33 21.71 6.22
N HIS A 384 0.82 22.50 7.16
CA HIS A 384 2.00 22.20 7.96
C HIS A 384 1.63 21.55 9.32
N GLN A 385 0.34 21.45 9.62
CA GLN A 385 -0.15 20.81 10.83
C GLN A 385 0.14 19.30 10.75
N LEU A 386 0.89 18.82 11.75
CA LEU A 386 1.32 17.44 11.84
C LEU A 386 0.17 16.56 12.34
N ILE A 387 -0.08 15.47 11.63
CA ILE A 387 -0.80 14.32 12.16
C ILE A 387 0.25 13.49 12.89
N GLU A 388 0.32 13.65 14.20
CA GLU A 388 1.34 13.00 15.01
C GLU A 388 0.72 11.99 15.97
N GLN A 389 1.41 10.86 16.11
CA GLN A 389 1.31 10.06 17.31
C GLN A 389 2.58 10.26 18.11
N THR A 390 2.45 10.83 19.30
CA THR A 390 3.59 11.27 20.11
C THR A 390 4.51 10.14 20.55
N GLN A 391 3.97 8.94 20.75
CA GLN A 391 4.71 7.73 21.12
C GLN A 391 4.26 6.54 20.27
N PRO A 392 5.19 5.79 19.64
CA PRO A 392 4.84 4.56 18.94
C PRO A 392 4.14 3.53 19.83
N ILE A 393 3.29 2.70 19.23
CA ILE A 393 2.70 1.56 19.95
C ILE A 393 3.72 0.42 20.11
N ILE A 394 4.63 0.27 19.14
CA ILE A 394 5.70 -0.73 19.12
C ILE A 394 6.96 -0.04 18.59
N GLU A 395 8.07 -0.15 19.30
CA GLU A 395 9.40 0.27 18.83
C GLU A 395 10.29 -0.96 18.67
N PHE A 396 10.99 -1.02 17.54
CA PHE A 396 11.87 -2.13 17.23
C PHE A 396 13.34 -1.75 17.43
N ASN A 397 14.03 -2.62 18.16
CA ASN A 397 15.48 -2.55 18.39
C ASN A 397 16.27 -3.56 17.55
N ASP A 398 15.58 -4.39 16.77
CA ASP A 398 16.19 -5.41 15.92
C ASP A 398 16.98 -4.77 14.76
N LYS A 399 18.09 -5.39 14.38
CA LYS A 399 18.96 -4.96 13.27
C LYS A 399 18.50 -5.55 11.93
N VAL A 400 17.20 -5.47 11.66
CA VAL A 400 16.55 -5.92 10.42
C VAL A 400 15.78 -4.76 9.79
N ASN A 401 15.48 -4.84 8.50
CA ASN A 401 14.50 -3.95 7.88
C ASN A 401 13.15 -4.63 7.88
N PHE A 402 12.18 -4.05 8.57
CA PHE A 402 10.79 -4.48 8.45
C PHE A 402 10.23 -4.00 7.11
N THR A 403 9.40 -4.81 6.47
CA THR A 403 9.03 -4.66 5.06
C THR A 403 7.51 -4.74 4.82
N ALA A 404 6.79 -5.50 5.64
CA ALA A 404 5.37 -5.77 5.48
C ALA A 404 4.62 -5.64 6.82
N ILE A 405 3.32 -5.30 6.76
CA ILE A 405 2.43 -5.24 7.92
C ILE A 405 1.03 -5.74 7.55
N GLU A 406 0.44 -6.58 8.40
CA GLU A 406 -0.95 -7.01 8.29
C GLU A 406 -1.63 -6.99 9.67
N ILE A 407 -2.91 -6.66 9.69
CA ILE A 407 -3.68 -6.40 10.91
C ILE A 407 -4.84 -7.39 10.99
N GLY A 408 -4.90 -8.15 12.08
CA GLY A 408 -6.07 -8.91 12.48
C GLY A 408 -6.79 -8.21 13.61
N SER A 409 -8.07 -7.91 13.46
CA SER A 409 -8.86 -7.28 14.51
C SER A 409 -9.91 -8.25 15.03
N ASN A 410 -10.02 -8.32 16.36
CA ASN A 410 -11.14 -8.95 17.06
C ASN A 410 -11.89 -7.89 17.88
N GLU A 411 -12.97 -8.28 18.54
CA GLU A 411 -13.75 -7.38 19.40
C GLU A 411 -12.88 -6.72 20.48
N ASN A 412 -12.01 -7.50 21.14
CA ASN A 412 -11.27 -7.05 22.33
C ASN A 412 -9.79 -6.68 22.11
N ASP A 413 -9.16 -7.15 21.02
CA ASP A 413 -7.73 -6.93 20.79
C ASP A 413 -7.40 -6.89 19.29
N THR A 414 -6.22 -6.35 18.97
CA THR A 414 -5.68 -6.30 17.62
C THR A 414 -4.35 -7.06 17.58
N ILE A 415 -4.23 -7.95 16.61
CA ILE A 415 -3.02 -8.68 16.29
C ILE A 415 -2.33 -8.00 15.11
N ILE A 416 -1.02 -7.81 15.22
CA ILE A 416 -0.21 -7.14 14.23
C ILE A 416 0.87 -8.12 13.78
N PHE A 417 0.84 -8.48 12.49
CA PHE A 417 1.88 -9.27 11.85
C PHE A 417 2.84 -8.34 11.14
N VAL A 418 4.15 -8.53 11.33
CA VAL A 418 5.19 -7.70 10.73
C VAL A 418 6.23 -8.59 10.07
N GLY A 419 6.48 -8.38 8.79
CA GLY A 419 7.50 -9.12 8.03
C GLY A 419 8.83 -8.36 7.97
N ASP A 420 9.95 -9.08 7.88
CA ASP A 420 11.29 -8.49 7.73
C ASP A 420 12.05 -8.96 6.46
N ASP A 421 13.21 -8.36 6.24
CA ASP A 421 14.18 -8.65 5.18
C ASP A 421 15.17 -9.78 5.50
N ASN A 422 14.81 -10.65 6.45
CA ASN A 422 15.46 -11.94 6.69
C ASN A 422 14.48 -13.12 6.56
N GLY A 423 13.26 -12.85 6.10
CA GLY A 423 12.22 -13.89 5.96
C GLY A 423 11.55 -14.25 7.27
N THR A 424 11.51 -13.35 8.26
CA THR A 424 10.83 -13.55 9.55
C THR A 424 9.49 -12.83 9.57
N VAL A 425 8.47 -13.49 10.11
CA VAL A 425 7.19 -12.87 10.51
C VAL A 425 7.13 -12.80 12.03
N HIS A 426 6.96 -11.59 12.53
CA HIS A 426 6.80 -11.24 13.94
C HIS A 426 5.33 -10.99 14.25
N THR A 427 4.86 -11.40 15.43
CA THR A 427 3.47 -11.25 15.83
C THR A 427 3.35 -10.53 17.17
N PHE A 428 2.56 -9.47 17.18
CA PHE A 428 2.31 -8.62 18.34
C PHE A 428 0.83 -8.54 18.65
N GLN A 429 0.49 -8.24 19.90
CA GLN A 429 -0.86 -7.88 20.31
C GLN A 429 -0.88 -6.47 20.87
N THR A 430 -1.93 -5.70 20.62
CA THR A 430 -2.01 -4.34 21.18
C THR A 430 -2.08 -4.32 22.71
N SER A 431 -2.59 -5.40 23.33
CA SER A 431 -2.58 -5.58 24.78
C SER A 431 -1.18 -5.87 25.38
N ASN A 432 -0.28 -6.45 24.58
CA ASN A 432 1.08 -6.80 24.98
C ASN A 432 2.04 -6.51 23.82
N THR A 433 2.75 -5.38 23.91
CA THR A 433 3.63 -4.85 22.86
C THR A 433 4.93 -5.63 22.69
N ASN A 434 5.14 -6.71 23.46
CA ASN A 434 6.23 -7.64 23.24
C ASN A 434 5.97 -8.50 22.00
N ASP A 435 7.05 -8.97 21.39
CA ASP A 435 6.98 -9.93 20.30
C ASP A 435 6.59 -11.31 20.85
N ILE A 436 5.37 -11.74 20.57
CA ILE A 436 4.76 -12.93 21.17
C ILE A 436 5.16 -14.18 20.39
N TYR A 437 5.33 -14.04 19.07
CA TYR A 437 5.63 -15.18 18.20
C TYR A 437 6.45 -14.76 16.97
N LYS A 438 7.56 -15.49 16.75
CA LYS A 438 8.44 -15.33 15.59
C LYS A 438 8.43 -16.59 14.74
N GLN A 439 8.31 -16.41 13.43
CA GLN A 439 8.39 -17.49 12.46
C GLN A 439 9.33 -17.18 11.32
N ASN A 440 10.30 -18.06 11.13
CA ASN A 440 11.32 -17.91 10.11
C ASN A 440 10.98 -18.76 8.89
N PHE A 441 11.05 -18.15 7.71
CA PHE A 441 10.95 -18.80 6.41
C PHE A 441 12.34 -18.90 5.77
N GLN A 442 12.53 -19.83 4.83
CA GLN A 442 13.81 -20.01 4.14
C GLN A 442 14.09 -18.93 3.06
N SER A 443 13.29 -17.87 3.02
CA SER A 443 13.38 -16.78 2.04
C SER A 443 14.26 -15.64 2.56
N LYS A 444 14.60 -14.70 1.68
CA LYS A 444 15.37 -13.51 2.09
C LYS A 444 14.50 -12.35 2.51
N ILE A 445 13.22 -12.32 2.17
CA ILE A 445 12.38 -11.16 2.45
C ILE A 445 10.92 -11.57 2.52
N ILE A 446 10.18 -10.98 3.46
CA ILE A 446 8.72 -10.96 3.45
C ILE A 446 8.28 -9.75 2.64
N ILE A 447 7.57 -9.97 1.54
CA ILE A 447 7.13 -8.90 0.63
C ILE A 447 5.77 -8.36 1.04
N ASP A 448 4.83 -9.25 1.34
CA ASP A 448 3.45 -8.90 1.68
C ASP A 448 2.83 -9.97 2.58
N LEU A 449 1.82 -9.58 3.34
CA LEU A 449 1.10 -10.42 4.29
C LEU A 449 -0.40 -10.21 4.11
N LYS A 450 -1.18 -11.29 4.15
CA LYS A 450 -2.65 -11.21 4.10
C LYS A 450 -3.29 -12.17 5.08
N LEU A 451 -4.12 -11.63 5.97
CA LEU A 451 -4.93 -12.42 6.87
C LEU A 451 -6.28 -12.75 6.23
N ILE A 452 -6.59 -14.03 6.12
CA ILE A 452 -7.86 -14.57 5.62
C ILE A 452 -8.63 -15.13 6.81
N HIS A 453 -9.82 -14.59 7.07
CA HIS A 453 -10.66 -15.03 8.18
C HIS A 453 -12.13 -14.66 7.94
N LYS A 454 -13.03 -15.38 8.61
CA LYS A 454 -14.46 -15.05 8.61
C LYS A 454 -14.77 -14.09 9.76
N LYS A 455 -14.93 -12.82 9.41
CA LYS A 455 -15.31 -11.75 10.34
C LYS A 455 -16.63 -12.09 11.05
N PRO A 456 -16.79 -11.72 12.34
CA PRO A 456 -15.86 -10.95 13.18
C PRO A 456 -14.79 -11.81 13.89
N THR A 457 -14.71 -13.10 13.57
CA THR A 457 -13.84 -14.05 14.30
C THR A 457 -12.54 -14.33 13.56
N LEU A 458 -11.47 -14.57 14.32
CA LEU A 458 -10.23 -15.15 13.80
C LEU A 458 -10.23 -16.70 13.87
N LYS A 459 -11.41 -17.32 13.95
CA LYS A 459 -11.54 -18.78 13.90
C LYS A 459 -11.22 -19.27 12.49
N ASN A 460 -10.35 -20.28 12.39
CA ASN A 460 -9.81 -20.83 11.13
C ASN A 460 -9.09 -19.76 10.28
N ALA A 461 -8.48 -18.78 10.95
CA ALA A 461 -7.73 -17.74 10.25
C ALA A 461 -6.49 -18.35 9.58
N ASN A 462 -6.23 -17.93 8.34
CA ASN A 462 -5.02 -18.27 7.62
C ASN A 462 -4.21 -17.00 7.34
N LEU A 463 -2.91 -17.04 7.58
CA LEU A 463 -1.98 -16.02 7.13
C LEU A 463 -1.36 -16.46 5.81
N ILE A 464 -1.55 -15.67 4.76
CA ILE A 464 -0.76 -15.78 3.54
C ILE A 464 0.49 -14.93 3.71
N VAL A 465 1.64 -15.55 3.49
CA VAL A 465 2.96 -14.94 3.52
C VAL A 465 3.53 -14.97 2.10
N LEU A 466 3.78 -13.78 1.53
CA LEU A 466 4.48 -13.65 0.26
C LEU A 466 5.95 -13.38 0.51
N THR A 467 6.82 -14.15 -0.12
CA THR A 467 8.27 -13.99 -0.09
C THR A 467 8.83 -13.78 -1.49
N ASP A 468 10.13 -13.55 -1.65
CA ASP A 468 10.77 -13.36 -2.96
C ASP A 468 10.62 -14.56 -3.91
N ASN A 469 10.42 -15.78 -3.40
CA ASN A 469 10.32 -16.98 -4.25
C ASN A 469 9.19 -17.96 -3.90
N GLN A 470 8.38 -17.67 -2.88
CA GLN A 470 7.30 -18.56 -2.42
C GLN A 470 6.11 -17.78 -1.90
N ILE A 471 4.93 -18.35 -2.10
CA ILE A 471 3.72 -18.00 -1.37
C ILE A 471 3.40 -19.13 -0.40
N ILE A 472 3.20 -18.80 0.88
CA ILE A 472 2.89 -19.74 1.95
C ILE A 472 1.52 -19.41 2.52
N LYS A 473 0.65 -20.40 2.66
CA LYS A 473 -0.60 -20.32 3.42
C LYS A 473 -0.42 -21.06 4.72
N GLN A 474 -0.53 -20.34 5.83
CA GLN A 474 -0.37 -20.89 7.17
C GLN A 474 -1.68 -20.83 7.94
N ASN A 475 -2.08 -21.95 8.51
CA ASN A 475 -3.22 -22.01 9.42
C ASN A 475 -2.80 -21.53 10.82
N LEU A 476 -3.47 -20.50 11.33
CA LEU A 476 -3.19 -19.92 12.65
C LEU A 476 -4.00 -20.57 13.78
N SER A 477 -5.00 -21.40 13.47
CA SER A 477 -5.94 -21.97 14.45
C SER A 477 -5.59 -23.39 14.91
N ILE A 478 -4.40 -23.90 14.59
CA ILE A 478 -3.95 -25.22 15.03
C ILE A 478 -3.30 -25.08 16.41
N CYS A 479 -4.14 -24.92 17.43
CA CYS A 479 -3.70 -24.77 18.82
C CYS A 479 -3.55 -26.12 19.53
N GLU A 480 -4.34 -27.11 19.16
CA GLU A 480 -4.38 -28.44 19.80
C GLU A 480 -3.04 -29.20 19.74
N GLN A 481 -2.12 -28.80 18.85
CA GLN A 481 -0.78 -29.36 18.77
C GLN A 481 0.11 -29.02 19.97
N TYR A 482 -0.22 -27.99 20.75
CA TYR A 482 0.56 -27.56 21.91
C TYR A 482 0.04 -28.22 23.20
N THR A 483 0.90 -29.00 23.84
CA THR A 483 0.55 -29.81 25.02
C THR A 483 0.89 -29.16 26.35
N THR A 484 1.55 -28.00 26.34
CA THR A 484 1.89 -27.26 27.56
C THR A 484 1.32 -25.84 27.52
N CYS A 485 0.95 -25.32 28.70
CA CYS A 485 0.45 -23.94 28.85
C CYS A 485 1.44 -22.90 28.31
N ASN A 486 2.74 -23.12 28.55
CA ASN A 486 3.77 -22.18 28.13
C ASN A 486 3.92 -22.14 26.61
N ASP A 487 3.90 -23.30 25.95
CA ASP A 487 4.00 -23.37 24.48
C ASP A 487 2.73 -22.81 23.83
N CYS A 488 1.56 -23.12 24.38
CA CYS A 488 0.28 -22.62 23.91
C CYS A 488 0.16 -21.09 23.99
N SER A 489 0.59 -20.51 25.11
CA SER A 489 0.44 -19.06 25.37
C SER A 489 1.36 -18.21 24.49
N ASN A 490 2.41 -18.81 23.92
CA ASN A 490 3.35 -18.14 23.03
C ASN A 490 2.94 -18.24 21.55
N VAL A 491 1.73 -18.72 21.25
CA VAL A 491 1.25 -18.89 19.88
C VAL A 491 0.11 -17.92 19.65
N ALA A 492 0.22 -17.14 18.58
CA ALA A 492 -0.83 -16.22 18.19
C ALA A 492 -2.16 -16.95 18.01
N LEU A 493 -3.24 -16.41 18.58
CA LEU A 493 -4.60 -16.95 18.52
C LEU A 493 -4.85 -18.26 19.30
N CYS A 494 -3.92 -18.67 20.17
CA CYS A 494 -4.08 -19.83 21.03
C CYS A 494 -4.20 -19.44 22.51
N HIS A 495 -5.01 -20.18 23.27
CA HIS A 495 -5.22 -20.01 24.69
C HIS A 495 -5.21 -21.35 25.42
N TRP A 496 -4.63 -21.36 26.62
CA TRP A 496 -4.62 -22.56 27.46
C TRP A 496 -5.86 -22.65 28.34
N CYS A 497 -6.74 -23.60 28.06
CA CYS A 497 -7.87 -23.92 28.93
C CYS A 497 -7.39 -24.72 30.15
N SER A 498 -7.24 -24.04 31.29
CA SER A 498 -6.77 -24.65 32.54
C SER A 498 -7.70 -25.74 33.10
N LYS A 499 -9.01 -25.68 32.79
CA LYS A 499 -9.98 -26.71 33.22
C LYS A 499 -9.81 -28.02 32.47
N GLU A 500 -9.50 -27.94 31.18
CA GLU A 500 -9.42 -29.10 30.28
C GLU A 500 -7.97 -29.57 30.06
N ASN A 501 -6.99 -28.79 30.52
CA ASN A 501 -5.55 -29.00 30.26
C ASN A 501 -5.26 -29.16 28.75
N LYS A 502 -5.86 -28.30 27.94
CA LYS A 502 -5.70 -28.30 26.49
C LYS A 502 -5.48 -26.89 25.97
N CYS A 503 -4.68 -26.80 24.91
CA CYS A 503 -4.55 -25.59 24.13
C CYS A 503 -5.68 -25.53 23.10
N THR A 504 -6.52 -24.51 23.20
CA THR A 504 -7.62 -24.28 22.27
C THR A 504 -7.39 -22.97 21.54
N ALA A 505 -8.06 -22.78 20.40
CA ALA A 505 -8.09 -21.46 19.80
C ALA A 505 -8.77 -20.50 20.79
N THR A 506 -8.26 -19.28 20.91
CA THR A 506 -8.74 -18.25 21.86
C THR A 506 -10.26 -17.99 21.81
N TYR A 507 -10.97 -18.48 20.80
CA TYR A 507 -12.36 -18.16 20.51
C TYR A 507 -13.20 -19.38 20.07
N GLU A 508 -12.91 -20.57 20.58
CA GLU A 508 -13.98 -21.57 20.68
C GLU A 508 -14.88 -21.16 21.84
N GLU A 509 -16.05 -20.60 21.53
CA GLU A 509 -17.11 -20.40 22.51
C GLU A 509 -17.35 -21.74 23.20
N THR A 510 -17.00 -21.81 24.48
CA THR A 510 -17.54 -22.82 25.38
C THR A 510 -19.03 -22.51 25.54
N THR A 511 -19.85 -23.04 24.65
CA THR A 511 -21.29 -23.21 24.88
C THR A 511 -21.53 -24.34 25.86
#